data_AF-A0A3D2TZU1-F1
#
_entry.id   AF-A0A3D2TZU1-F1
#
_cell.length_a   1.000
_cell.length_b   1.000
_cell.length_c   1.000
_cell.angle_alpha   90.00
_cell.angle_beta   90.00
_cell.angle_gamma   90.00
#
_symmetry.space_group_name_H-M   'P 1'
#
loop_
_entity.id
_entity.type
_entity.pdbx_description
1 polymer ?
#
loop_
_entity_poly.entity_id
_entity_poly.type
_entity_poly.pdbx_seq_one_letter_code
_entity_poly.pdbx_strand_id
1 'polypeptide(L)'
;MHDTLEQQFAQQRFPNGYELVNGVEMHAENPDNFQIPHPVLKKHVVVGHFIELRIDSPRFSIHDDAVEKCFCPTCNGEATKPVLSHTHPATLLPLPKQDVPSRGWGEDFWVRVTERDGEWFRGDVDNPLVEARLHELYQGDVVFFHEDHVLGVHGTHREEIVLGMDATDVETLARWLEEQGG
;
A
#
# COMPACT_ATOMS: atom_id res chain seq x y z
N MET A 1 -14.52 9.50 25.39
CA MET A 1 -14.31 9.99 24.00
C MET A 1 -13.52 8.89 23.31
N HIS A 2 -13.98 8.43 22.15
CA HIS A 2 -13.16 7.56 21.31
C HIS A 2 -12.19 8.47 20.55
N ASP A 3 -10.93 8.04 20.42
CA ASP A 3 -9.91 8.77 19.67
C ASP A 3 -10.31 8.85 18.19
N THR A 4 -10.02 9.96 17.52
CA THR A 4 -10.24 10.10 16.06
C THR A 4 -9.30 9.19 15.27
N LEU A 5 -9.59 8.93 13.99
CA LEU A 5 -8.70 8.11 13.15
C LEU A 5 -7.30 8.72 13.01
N GLU A 6 -7.20 10.04 12.91
CA GLU A 6 -5.94 10.78 12.95
C GLU A 6 -5.15 10.52 14.26
N GLN A 7 -5.83 10.57 15.41
CA GLN A 7 -5.20 10.31 16.70
C GLN A 7 -4.73 8.85 16.81
N GLN A 8 -5.52 7.90 16.31
CA GLN A 8 -5.16 6.48 16.29
C GLN A 8 -3.96 6.23 15.35
N PHE A 9 -3.92 6.87 14.18
CA PHE A 9 -2.73 6.86 13.32
C PHE A 9 -1.50 7.43 14.03
N ALA A 10 -1.63 8.58 14.69
CA ALA A 10 -0.53 9.20 15.41
C ALA A 10 0.02 8.35 16.57
N GLN A 11 -0.77 7.41 17.09
CA GLN A 11 -0.39 6.45 18.14
C GLN A 11 0.12 5.11 17.58
N GLN A 12 -0.22 4.75 16.33
CA GLN A 12 0.21 3.53 15.67
C GLN A 12 1.74 3.48 15.54
N ARG A 13 2.36 2.37 15.93
CA ARG A 13 3.81 2.17 15.83
C ARG A 13 4.10 0.77 15.31
N PHE A 14 5.06 0.66 14.42
CA PHE A 14 5.63 -0.61 14.02
C PHE A 14 7.06 -0.72 14.57
N PRO A 15 7.47 -1.88 15.08
CA PRO A 15 8.84 -2.10 15.54
C PRO A 15 9.88 -1.93 14.42
N ASN A 16 11.14 -1.92 14.83
CA ASN A 16 12.30 -1.95 13.93
C ASN A 16 12.38 -0.82 12.88
N GLY A 17 11.74 0.32 13.17
CA GLY A 17 11.79 1.51 12.34
C GLY A 17 10.95 1.40 11.06
N TYR A 18 10.03 0.44 11.02
CA TYR A 18 9.06 0.35 9.94
C TYR A 18 7.99 1.43 10.08
N GLU A 19 7.59 2.00 8.95
CA GLU A 19 6.55 3.01 8.85
C GLU A 19 5.72 2.78 7.59
N LEU A 20 4.48 3.27 7.58
CA LEU A 20 3.71 3.33 6.34
C LEU A 20 4.34 4.40 5.44
N VAL A 21 4.54 4.06 4.17
CA VAL A 21 5.14 4.98 3.20
C VAL A 21 4.09 5.98 2.73
N ASN A 22 4.43 7.27 2.81
CA ASN A 22 3.68 8.33 2.16
C ASN A 22 3.90 8.24 0.64
N GLY A 23 2.87 7.85 -0.10
CA GLY A 23 2.94 7.66 -1.54
C GLY A 23 3.11 8.96 -2.31
N VAL A 24 2.59 10.07 -1.80
CA VAL A 24 2.72 11.40 -2.44
C VAL A 24 4.17 11.88 -2.36
N GLU A 25 4.79 11.77 -1.18
CA GLU A 25 6.20 12.10 -0.99
C GLU A 25 7.10 11.19 -1.84
N MET A 26 6.87 9.88 -1.80
CA MET A 26 7.65 8.90 -2.57
C MET A 26 7.53 9.12 -4.09
N HIS A 27 6.32 9.46 -4.57
CA HIS A 27 6.09 9.82 -5.97
C HIS A 27 6.83 11.11 -6.34
N ALA A 28 6.77 12.15 -5.50
CA ALA A 28 7.46 13.41 -5.78
C ALA A 28 8.99 13.22 -5.89
N GLU A 29 9.56 12.31 -5.09
CA GLU A 29 10.98 11.96 -5.15
C GLU A 29 11.34 11.07 -6.36
N ASN A 30 10.41 10.22 -6.81
CA ASN A 30 10.65 9.19 -7.83
C ASN A 30 9.52 9.12 -8.88
N PRO A 31 9.19 10.22 -9.58
CA PRO A 31 7.93 10.34 -10.34
C PRO A 31 7.79 9.35 -11.49
N ASP A 32 8.90 8.91 -12.10
CA ASP A 32 8.87 7.94 -13.20
C ASP A 32 8.76 6.49 -12.69
N ASN A 33 9.26 6.21 -11.48
CA ASN A 33 9.44 4.86 -10.95
C ASN A 33 8.41 4.47 -9.88
N PHE A 34 7.67 5.45 -9.35
CA PHE A 34 6.69 5.24 -8.29
C PHE A 34 5.38 5.92 -8.66
N GLN A 35 4.48 5.19 -9.31
CA GLN A 35 3.16 5.72 -9.69
C GLN A 35 2.17 5.55 -8.54
N ILE A 36 1.30 6.54 -8.35
CA ILE A 36 0.20 6.49 -7.38
C ILE A 36 -1.14 6.79 -8.04
N PRO A 37 -2.28 6.40 -7.46
CA PRO A 37 -3.59 6.69 -8.01
C PRO A 37 -3.82 8.20 -7.98
N HIS A 38 -4.40 8.73 -9.06
CA HIS A 38 -4.79 10.14 -9.11
C HIS A 38 -5.71 10.49 -7.92
N PRO A 39 -5.60 11.68 -7.30
CA PRO A 39 -6.39 12.05 -6.12
C PRO A 39 -7.90 11.88 -6.29
N VAL A 40 -8.41 12.08 -7.52
CA VAL A 40 -9.83 11.85 -7.84
C VAL A 40 -10.27 10.41 -7.56
N LEU A 41 -9.40 9.41 -7.74
CA LEU A 41 -9.71 8.01 -7.41
C LEU A 41 -9.74 7.81 -5.89
N LYS A 42 -8.78 8.41 -5.17
CA LYS A 42 -8.69 8.34 -3.70
C LYS A 42 -9.91 8.95 -3.02
N LYS A 43 -10.43 10.06 -3.56
CA LYS A 43 -11.67 10.72 -3.12
C LYS A 43 -12.86 9.77 -3.03
N HIS A 44 -12.92 8.76 -3.91
CA HIS A 44 -14.03 7.81 -4.03
C HIS A 44 -13.78 6.46 -3.36
N VAL A 45 -12.70 6.31 -2.59
CA VAL A 45 -12.47 5.11 -1.76
C VAL A 45 -13.50 5.05 -0.63
N VAL A 46 -14.24 3.96 -0.52
CA VAL A 46 -15.26 3.77 0.52
C VAL A 46 -15.07 2.47 1.30
N VAL A 47 -15.85 2.32 2.38
CA VAL A 47 -15.86 1.09 3.19
C VAL A 47 -16.13 -0.13 2.30
N GLY A 48 -15.32 -1.18 2.47
CA GLY A 48 -15.35 -2.40 1.68
C GLY A 48 -14.36 -2.42 0.51
N HIS A 49 -13.78 -1.28 0.12
CA HIS A 49 -12.76 -1.25 -0.92
C HIS A 49 -11.45 -1.87 -0.47
N PHE A 50 -10.79 -2.55 -1.39
CA PHE A 50 -9.41 -2.98 -1.23
C PHE A 50 -8.46 -1.92 -1.79
N ILE A 51 -7.54 -1.48 -0.93
CA ILE A 51 -6.49 -0.51 -1.25
C ILE A 51 -5.12 -1.11 -0.97
N GLU A 52 -4.10 -0.66 -1.69
CA GLU A 52 -2.71 -1.07 -1.48
C GLU A 52 -1.99 -0.02 -0.64
N LEU A 53 -1.29 -0.47 0.40
CA LEU A 53 -0.36 0.32 1.22
C LEU A 53 1.04 -0.28 1.10
N ARG A 54 2.05 0.49 1.51
CA ARG A 54 3.41 0.00 1.70
C ARG A 54 3.87 0.21 3.14
N ILE A 55 4.53 -0.79 3.70
CA ILE A 55 5.29 -0.70 4.93
C ILE A 55 6.76 -0.89 4.58
N ASP A 56 7.63 0.02 5.00
CA ASP A 56 9.06 -0.06 4.71
C ASP A 56 9.87 0.47 5.89
N SER A 57 11.14 0.11 5.95
CA SER A 57 12.11 0.57 6.94
C SER A 57 13.39 1.04 6.26
N PRO A 58 14.02 2.11 6.74
CA PRO A 58 15.38 2.45 6.32
C PRO A 58 16.41 1.41 6.80
N ARG A 59 16.06 0.54 7.77
CA ARG A 59 16.92 -0.55 8.23
C ARG A 59 16.88 -1.71 7.23
N PHE A 60 17.91 -1.78 6.39
CA PHE A 60 18.23 -2.99 5.64
C PHE A 60 19.25 -3.82 6.45
N SER A 61 19.00 -5.12 6.66
CA SER A 61 19.96 -5.99 7.34
C SER A 61 21.14 -6.29 6.42
N ILE A 62 22.26 -5.58 6.61
CA ILE A 62 23.57 -5.92 6.05
C ILE A 62 24.32 -6.68 7.16
N HIS A 63 24.30 -8.01 7.13
CA HIS A 63 25.29 -8.79 7.88
C HIS A 63 26.57 -8.87 7.05
N ASP A 64 27.74 -8.96 7.68
CA ASP A 64 29.04 -9.00 6.96
C ASP A 64 29.17 -10.22 6.02
N ASP A 65 28.34 -11.25 6.22
CA ASP A 65 28.22 -12.46 5.40
C ASP A 65 27.01 -12.43 4.44
N ALA A 66 26.21 -11.36 4.45
CA ALA A 66 25.07 -11.20 3.56
C ALA A 66 25.54 -10.83 2.14
N VAL A 67 25.09 -11.60 1.16
CA VAL A 67 25.33 -11.33 -0.26
C VAL A 67 24.80 -9.92 -0.59
N GLU A 68 25.64 -9.05 -1.15
CA GLU A 68 25.31 -7.64 -1.48
C GLU A 68 24.07 -7.50 -2.37
N LYS A 69 23.71 -8.55 -3.11
CA LYS A 69 22.59 -8.59 -4.03
C LYS A 69 21.64 -9.73 -3.68
N CYS A 70 20.34 -9.45 -3.77
CA CYS A 70 19.25 -10.39 -3.59
C CYS A 70 18.57 -10.67 -4.93
N PHE A 71 17.94 -11.83 -5.06
CA PHE A 71 17.07 -12.13 -6.19
C PHE A 71 15.65 -11.64 -5.88
N CYS A 72 15.10 -10.80 -6.75
CA CYS A 72 13.73 -10.30 -6.62
C CYS A 72 12.74 -11.23 -7.36
N PRO A 73 11.79 -11.88 -6.65
CA PRO A 73 10.83 -12.77 -7.29
C PRO A 73 9.83 -12.03 -8.19
N THR A 74 9.62 -10.72 -7.96
CA THR A 74 8.67 -9.90 -8.71
C THR A 74 9.21 -9.44 -10.07
N CYS A 75 10.47 -9.02 -10.13
CA CYS A 75 11.08 -8.54 -11.39
C CYS A 75 12.05 -9.54 -12.04
N ASN A 76 12.27 -10.71 -11.44
CA ASN A 76 13.18 -11.77 -11.92
C ASN A 76 14.62 -11.24 -12.18
N GLY A 77 15.11 -10.38 -11.29
CA GLY A 77 16.39 -9.68 -11.43
C GLY A 77 17.19 -9.56 -10.12
N GLU A 78 18.44 -9.12 -10.23
CA GLU A 78 19.28 -8.77 -9.07
C GLU A 78 18.85 -7.42 -8.49
N ALA A 79 18.55 -7.37 -7.21
CA ALA A 79 18.19 -6.16 -6.47
C ALA A 79 18.90 -6.12 -5.13
N THR A 80 19.37 -4.95 -4.71
CA THR A 80 19.98 -4.78 -3.38
C THR A 80 18.92 -4.68 -2.28
N LYS A 81 17.74 -4.14 -2.58
CA LYS A 81 16.57 -4.06 -1.68
C LYS A 81 15.26 -4.23 -2.46
N PRO A 82 14.82 -5.46 -2.77
CA PRO A 82 13.55 -5.68 -3.45
C PRO A 82 12.36 -5.30 -2.56
N VAL A 83 11.26 -4.91 -3.19
CA VAL A 83 9.96 -4.72 -2.53
C VAL A 83 9.13 -5.97 -2.76
N LEU A 84 8.61 -6.54 -1.68
CA LEU A 84 7.66 -7.66 -1.72
C LEU A 84 6.27 -7.13 -2.04
N SER A 85 5.46 -7.89 -2.78
CA SER A 85 4.11 -7.46 -3.11
C SER A 85 3.17 -8.62 -3.38
N HIS A 86 1.88 -8.34 -3.33
CA HIS A 86 0.81 -9.26 -3.70
C HIS A 86 0.03 -8.70 -4.89
N THR A 87 -0.17 -9.52 -5.93
CA THR A 87 -0.98 -9.09 -7.09
C THR A 87 -2.44 -8.84 -6.73
N HIS A 88 -2.96 -9.53 -5.71
CA HIS A 88 -4.37 -9.46 -5.32
C HIS A 88 -4.57 -9.52 -3.79
N PRO A 89 -5.70 -8.99 -3.29
CA PRO A 89 -6.20 -9.29 -1.96
C PRO A 89 -6.38 -10.80 -1.77
N ALA A 90 -6.00 -11.33 -0.60
CA ALA A 90 -6.15 -12.74 -0.22
C ALA A 90 -7.63 -13.15 -0.16
N THR A 91 -8.52 -12.21 0.15
CA THR A 91 -9.97 -12.44 0.15
C THR A 91 -10.50 -12.74 -1.25
N LEU A 92 -9.87 -12.20 -2.31
CA LEU A 92 -10.36 -12.36 -3.68
C LEU A 92 -9.79 -13.61 -4.37
N LEU A 93 -8.50 -13.89 -4.15
CA LEU A 93 -7.82 -15.01 -4.79
C LEU A 93 -6.82 -15.69 -3.83
N PRO A 94 -6.68 -17.03 -3.91
CA PRO A 94 -5.63 -17.72 -3.18
C PRO A 94 -4.25 -17.17 -3.55
N LEU A 95 -3.46 -16.84 -2.54
CA LEU A 95 -2.11 -16.35 -2.74
C LEU A 95 -1.12 -17.52 -2.88
N PRO A 96 -0.10 -17.38 -3.74
CA PRO A 96 0.99 -18.34 -3.76
C PRO A 96 1.72 -18.36 -2.42
N LYS A 97 2.29 -19.51 -2.05
CA LYS A 97 3.14 -19.60 -0.88
C LYS A 97 4.39 -18.73 -1.08
N GLN A 98 4.61 -17.77 -0.20
CA GLN A 98 5.84 -16.98 -0.18
C GLN A 98 6.90 -17.75 0.62
N ASP A 99 7.93 -18.23 -0.06
CA ASP A 99 9.11 -18.88 0.51
C ASP A 99 10.33 -18.02 0.16
N VAL A 100 10.39 -16.85 0.79
CA VAL A 100 11.44 -15.85 0.58
C VAL A 100 12.18 -15.60 1.91
N PRO A 101 13.51 -15.39 1.88
CA PRO A 101 14.26 -15.15 3.10
C PRO A 101 13.93 -13.77 3.67
N SER A 102 13.67 -13.71 4.99
CA SER A 102 13.51 -12.46 5.74
C SER A 102 14.84 -11.69 5.77
N ARG A 103 14.83 -10.45 5.31
CA ARG A 103 15.99 -9.56 5.16
C ARG A 103 15.71 -8.10 5.51
N GLY A 104 14.52 -7.79 6.00
CA GLY A 104 14.13 -6.42 6.33
C GLY A 104 13.70 -5.63 5.07
N TRP A 105 13.00 -6.30 4.15
CA TRP A 105 12.50 -5.66 2.94
C TRP A 105 11.22 -4.85 3.23
N GLY A 106 10.95 -3.88 2.35
CA GLY A 106 9.65 -3.22 2.28
C GLY A 106 8.64 -4.13 1.59
N GLU A 107 7.37 -3.97 1.93
CA GLU A 107 6.29 -4.81 1.44
C GLU A 107 5.04 -3.98 1.10
N ASP A 108 4.52 -4.19 -0.11
CA ASP A 108 3.22 -3.73 -0.58
C ASP A 108 2.16 -4.77 -0.21
N PHE A 109 1.07 -4.32 0.39
CA PHE A 109 0.02 -5.20 0.89
C PHE A 109 -1.37 -4.58 0.74
N TRP A 110 -2.35 -5.46 0.56
CA TRP A 110 -3.75 -5.09 0.45
C TRP A 110 -4.40 -4.94 1.83
N VAL A 111 -5.22 -3.90 1.95
CA VAL A 111 -6.03 -3.58 3.12
C VAL A 111 -7.47 -3.40 2.68
N ARG A 112 -8.41 -3.94 3.45
CA ARG A 112 -9.83 -3.71 3.24
C ARG A 112 -10.29 -2.55 4.13
N VAL A 113 -10.81 -1.49 3.52
CA VAL A 113 -11.31 -0.31 4.26
C VAL A 113 -12.52 -0.70 5.11
N THR A 114 -12.49 -0.34 6.38
CA THR A 114 -13.56 -0.62 7.35
C THR A 114 -14.20 0.65 7.92
N GLU A 115 -13.48 1.77 7.90
CA GLU A 115 -13.96 3.08 8.33
C GLU A 115 -13.25 4.17 7.54
N ARG A 116 -13.95 5.30 7.35
CA ARG A 116 -13.41 6.52 6.75
C ARG A 116 -13.94 7.74 7.49
N ASP A 117 -13.06 8.66 7.83
CA ASP A 117 -13.36 9.98 8.37
C ASP A 117 -12.54 11.04 7.59
N GLY A 118 -13.19 11.69 6.62
CA GLY A 118 -12.52 12.60 5.69
C GLY A 118 -11.42 11.88 4.87
N GLU A 119 -10.18 12.29 5.12
CA GLU A 119 -8.96 11.78 4.46
C GLU A 119 -8.27 10.66 5.28
N TRP A 120 -8.84 10.30 6.43
CA TRP A 120 -8.32 9.26 7.32
C TRP A 120 -9.13 7.99 7.22
N PHE A 121 -8.44 6.85 7.30
CA PHE A 121 -9.03 5.53 7.11
C PHE A 121 -8.58 4.56 8.21
N ARG A 122 -9.47 3.60 8.47
CA ARG A 122 -9.18 2.36 9.21
C ARG A 122 -9.40 1.20 8.25
N GLY A 123 -8.50 0.24 8.25
CA GLY A 123 -8.67 -0.98 7.46
C GLY A 123 -8.12 -2.22 8.13
N ASP A 124 -8.59 -3.37 7.68
CA ASP A 124 -8.07 -4.67 8.09
C ASP A 124 -7.04 -5.12 7.04
N VAL A 125 -5.86 -5.57 7.47
CA VAL A 125 -4.82 -6.13 6.60
C VAL A 125 -5.35 -7.41 5.97
N ASP A 126 -5.41 -7.46 4.64
CA ASP A 126 -6.02 -8.57 3.92
C ASP A 126 -5.02 -9.67 3.56
N ASN A 127 -3.75 -9.33 3.30
CA ASN A 127 -2.71 -10.31 2.96
C ASN A 127 -1.88 -10.74 4.19
N PRO A 128 -1.32 -11.96 4.18
CA PRO A 128 -0.17 -12.28 5.02
C PRO A 128 1.07 -11.54 4.52
N LEU A 129 1.78 -10.86 5.41
CA LEU A 129 3.05 -10.20 5.11
C LEU A 129 4.22 -11.13 5.42
N VAL A 130 5.22 -11.15 4.54
CA VAL A 130 6.44 -11.96 4.68
C VAL A 130 7.26 -11.50 5.88
N GLU A 131 7.45 -10.19 6.03
CA GLU A 131 8.32 -9.60 7.05
C GLU A 131 7.56 -9.31 8.36
N ALA A 132 6.36 -9.88 8.53
CA ALA A 132 5.47 -9.65 9.68
C ALA A 132 6.15 -9.82 11.05
N ARG A 133 7.17 -10.68 11.16
CA ARG A 133 7.93 -10.85 12.40
C ARG A 133 8.84 -9.67 12.75
N LEU A 134 9.19 -8.83 11.79
CA LEU A 134 10.04 -7.65 11.97
C LEU A 134 9.23 -6.40 12.30
N HIS A 135 8.03 -6.25 11.74
CA HIS A 135 7.19 -5.07 11.92
C HIS A 135 5.88 -5.34 12.66
N GLU A 136 5.65 -6.58 13.08
CA GLU A 136 4.50 -7.04 13.88
C GLU A 136 3.13 -6.71 13.26
N LEU A 137 3.05 -6.54 11.94
CA LEU A 137 1.81 -6.34 11.20
C LEU A 137 1.43 -7.65 10.49
N TYR A 138 0.34 -8.27 10.94
CA TYR A 138 -0.14 -9.55 10.47
C TYR A 138 -1.47 -9.43 9.71
N GLN A 139 -1.80 -10.47 8.94
CA GLN A 139 -3.11 -10.58 8.31
C GLN A 139 -4.24 -10.50 9.35
N GLY A 140 -5.25 -9.67 9.09
CA GLY A 140 -6.38 -9.41 9.97
C GLY A 140 -6.13 -8.34 11.02
N ASP A 141 -4.90 -7.84 11.17
CA ASP A 141 -4.63 -6.70 12.03
C ASP A 141 -5.26 -5.42 11.47
N VAL A 142 -5.49 -4.48 12.38
CA VAL A 142 -6.04 -3.17 12.04
C VAL A 142 -4.90 -2.21 11.76
N VAL A 143 -5.04 -1.44 10.68
CA VAL A 143 -4.13 -0.36 10.31
C VAL A 143 -4.91 0.94 10.09
N PHE A 144 -4.31 2.03 10.55
CA PHE A 144 -4.78 3.40 10.32
C PHE A 144 -3.87 4.09 9.31
N PHE A 145 -4.43 4.92 8.44
CA PHE A 145 -3.69 5.61 7.40
C PHE A 145 -4.41 6.85 6.86
N HIS A 146 -3.63 7.79 6.32
CA HIS A 146 -4.10 8.93 5.52
C HIS A 146 -4.24 8.55 4.03
N GLU A 147 -5.04 9.27 3.24
CA GLU A 147 -5.17 9.04 1.79
C GLU A 147 -3.84 9.10 1.02
N ASP A 148 -2.86 9.85 1.54
CA ASP A 148 -1.52 9.93 0.95
C ASP A 148 -0.77 8.60 0.95
N HIS A 149 -1.10 7.69 1.87
CA HIS A 149 -0.51 6.35 1.94
C HIS A 149 -1.15 5.38 0.94
N VAL A 150 -2.27 5.74 0.29
CA VAL A 150 -2.93 4.87 -0.69
C VAL A 150 -2.12 4.83 -1.98
N LEU A 151 -1.56 3.66 -2.27
CA LEU A 151 -0.71 3.38 -3.44
C LEU A 151 -1.46 2.72 -4.59
N GLY A 152 -2.62 2.13 -4.29
CA GLY A 152 -3.44 1.43 -5.26
C GLY A 152 -4.87 1.32 -4.79
N VAL A 153 -5.80 1.29 -5.74
CA VAL A 153 -7.19 0.87 -5.49
C VAL A 153 -7.47 -0.33 -6.38
N HIS A 154 -7.93 -1.43 -5.79
CA HIS A 154 -8.05 -2.68 -6.52
C HIS A 154 -9.06 -2.55 -7.67
N GLY A 155 -8.75 -3.21 -8.80
CA GLY A 155 -9.50 -3.08 -10.04
C GLY A 155 -10.98 -3.48 -9.95
N THR A 156 -11.35 -4.30 -8.96
CA THR A 156 -12.74 -4.72 -8.71
C THR A 156 -13.66 -3.57 -8.31
N HIS A 157 -13.12 -2.44 -7.87
CA HIS A 157 -13.91 -1.29 -7.43
C HIS A 157 -14.04 -0.20 -8.50
N ARG A 158 -13.42 -0.38 -9.68
CA ARG A 158 -13.36 0.66 -10.72
C ARG A 158 -14.75 1.11 -11.19
N GLU A 159 -15.64 0.16 -11.47
CA GLU A 159 -16.99 0.47 -11.94
C GLU A 159 -17.78 1.23 -10.87
N GLU A 160 -17.74 0.76 -9.63
CA GLU A 160 -18.39 1.41 -8.50
C GLU A 160 -17.87 2.84 -8.27
N ILE A 161 -16.55 3.04 -8.32
CA ILE A 161 -15.91 4.35 -8.19
C ILE A 161 -16.39 5.30 -9.28
N VAL A 162 -16.40 4.88 -10.54
CA VAL A 162 -16.85 5.72 -11.65
C VAL A 162 -18.34 6.06 -11.52
N LEU A 163 -19.17 5.11 -11.07
CA LEU A 163 -20.60 5.36 -10.82
C LEU A 163 -20.85 6.32 -9.65
N GLY A 164 -19.92 6.43 -8.71
CA GLY A 164 -19.98 7.36 -7.57
C GLY A 164 -19.52 8.80 -7.89
N MET A 165 -18.89 9.02 -9.04
CA MET A 165 -18.33 10.32 -9.42
C MET A 165 -19.40 11.32 -9.85
N ASP A 166 -19.21 12.58 -9.45
CA ASP A 166 -19.95 13.69 -10.06
C ASP A 166 -19.35 14.05 -11.44
N ALA A 167 -20.02 14.95 -12.18
CA ALA A 167 -19.58 15.33 -13.51
C ALA A 167 -18.16 15.96 -13.53
N THR A 168 -17.78 16.69 -12.48
CA THR A 168 -16.47 17.32 -12.35
C THR A 168 -15.39 16.26 -12.14
N ASP A 169 -15.66 15.26 -11.31
CA ASP A 169 -14.75 14.17 -11.04
C ASP A 169 -14.57 13.27 -12.28
N VAL A 170 -15.63 12.98 -13.02
CA VAL A 170 -15.55 12.23 -14.29
C VAL A 170 -14.70 12.98 -15.31
N GLU A 171 -14.90 14.29 -15.48
CA GLU A 171 -14.10 15.11 -16.40
C GLU A 171 -12.62 15.13 -15.97
N THR A 172 -12.37 15.23 -14.67
CA THR A 172 -11.01 15.20 -14.11
C THR A 172 -10.33 13.86 -14.37
N LEU A 173 -11.04 12.74 -14.17
CA LEU A 173 -10.53 11.41 -14.45
C LEU A 173 -10.25 11.23 -15.95
N ALA A 174 -11.16 11.67 -16.82
CA ALA A 174 -11.00 11.55 -18.27
C ALA A 174 -9.76 12.31 -18.77
N ARG A 175 -9.58 13.55 -18.34
CA ARG A 175 -8.39 14.35 -18.69
C ARG A 175 -7.09 13.67 -18.24
N TRP A 176 -7.06 13.14 -17.02
CA TRP A 176 -5.90 12.43 -16.53
C TRP A 176 -5.59 11.17 -17.36
N LEU A 177 -6.60 10.40 -17.76
CA LEU A 177 -6.42 9.23 -18.62
C LEU A 177 -5.88 9.59 -20.01
N GLU A 178 -6.29 10.73 -20.57
CA GLU A 178 -5.74 11.24 -21.84
C GLU A 178 -4.26 11.60 -21.73
N GLU A 179 -3.83 12.19 -20.60
CA GLU A 179 -2.44 12.54 -20.33
C GLU A 179 -1.53 11.31 -20.17
N GLN A 180 -2.08 10.19 -19.67
CA GLN A 180 -1.36 8.92 -19.49
C GLN A 180 -1.27 8.07 -20.76
N GLY A 181 -2.20 8.28 -21.71
CA GLY A 181 -2.31 7.51 -22.95
C GLY A 181 -1.61 8.13 -24.18
N GLY A 182 -0.89 9.24 -23.99
CA GLY A 182 -0.19 10.00 -25.03
C GLY A 182 1.24 9.58 -25.28
#